data_AF-A0A2T6IZT6-F1
#
_entry.id   AF-A0A2T6IZT6-F1
#
_cell.length_a   1.000
_cell.length_b   1.000
_cell.length_c   1.000
_cell.angle_alpha   90.00
_cell.angle_beta   90.00
_cell.angle_gamma   90.00
#
_symmetry.space_group_name_H-M   'P 1'
#
loop_
_entity.id
_entity.type
_entity.pdbx_description
1 polymer ?
#
loop_
_entity_poly.entity_id
_entity_poly.type
_entity_poly.pdbx_seq_one_letter_code
_entity_poly.pdbx_strand_id
1 'polypeptide(L)'
;MLQIQNDRARADETKVRVSQEDAEASQKAAETQALKDDAQRDLDEALPALDQAVDCLQKLKAEHVREVKALTKPPAGVLLTMEAVCIMFQVQPVKKNDPGRPGGKIDDYWESAQHKLLKDPKKLLDDLLNYDKDNIPESTIVKIAPYLDRQDFDPGAIRKASVACEAICMWVRAMVRYYNVAKAVAPKRAKLRQAEEELRVTTCNLNAAKARLQEVEARIERLAEEFAVAMQKKEQLTLDIKMCQVKVNRAQPLLEGLSDEQERWTEQAEMSRNLYELIPGNPLAQEHNRVFACKNIDLRVCESSVKAMCR
;
A
#
# COMPACT_ATOMS: atom_id res chain seq x y z
N MET A 1 -30.40 6.41 9.53
CA MET A 1 -30.70 6.03 8.12
C MET A 1 -30.17 7.05 7.11
N LEU A 2 -30.67 8.31 7.08
CA LEU A 2 -30.23 9.32 6.10
C LEU A 2 -28.72 9.62 6.13
N GLN A 3 -28.12 9.72 7.32
CA GLN A 3 -26.68 9.93 7.46
C GLN A 3 -25.87 8.77 6.87
N ILE A 4 -26.23 7.52 7.18
CA ILE A 4 -25.56 6.31 6.65
C ILE A 4 -25.67 6.25 5.11
N GLN A 5 -26.81 6.64 4.54
CA GLN A 5 -26.99 6.67 3.08
C GLN A 5 -26.11 7.74 2.43
N ASN A 6 -26.03 8.95 3.02
CA ASN A 6 -25.19 10.03 2.51
C ASN A 6 -23.70 9.68 2.63
N ASP A 7 -23.29 9.10 3.76
CA ASP A 7 -21.91 8.67 4.00
C ASP A 7 -21.51 7.53 3.04
N ARG A 8 -22.42 6.58 2.77
CA ARG A 8 -22.21 5.53 1.73
C ARG A 8 -22.04 6.12 0.35
N ALA A 9 -22.92 7.03 -0.07
CA ALA A 9 -22.83 7.67 -1.39
C ALA A 9 -21.48 8.40 -1.57
N ARG A 10 -21.02 9.13 -0.55
CA ARG A 10 -19.72 9.82 -0.56
C ARG A 10 -18.54 8.85 -0.57
N ALA A 11 -18.64 7.72 0.13
CA ALA A 11 -17.62 6.68 0.12
C ALA A 11 -17.54 6.02 -1.26
N ASP A 12 -18.67 5.72 -1.89
CA ASP A 12 -18.74 5.14 -3.24
C ASP A 12 -18.14 6.09 -4.29
N GLU A 13 -18.45 7.39 -4.24
CA GLU A 13 -17.80 8.41 -5.10
C GLU A 13 -16.29 8.43 -4.90
N THR A 14 -15.84 8.40 -3.64
CA THR A 14 -14.41 8.40 -3.31
C THR A 14 -13.73 7.12 -3.80
N LYS A 15 -14.41 5.98 -3.74
CA LYS A 15 -13.95 4.68 -4.23
C LYS A 15 -13.73 4.67 -5.74
N VAL A 16 -14.66 5.27 -6.50
CA VAL A 16 -14.50 5.43 -7.94
C VAL A 16 -13.26 6.27 -8.26
N ARG A 17 -13.06 7.40 -7.56
CA ARG A 17 -11.85 8.23 -7.74
C ARG A 17 -10.57 7.47 -7.40
N VAL A 18 -10.53 6.77 -6.26
CA VAL A 18 -9.36 5.97 -5.85
C VAL A 18 -9.08 4.86 -6.85
N SER A 19 -10.10 4.25 -7.45
CA SER A 19 -9.94 3.24 -8.50
C SER A 19 -9.36 3.83 -9.80
N GLN A 20 -9.72 5.06 -10.15
CA GLN A 20 -9.13 5.77 -11.30
C GLN A 20 -7.67 6.12 -11.03
N GLU A 21 -7.37 6.68 -9.85
CA GLU A 21 -6.01 6.98 -9.42
C GLU A 21 -5.12 5.71 -9.37
N ASP A 22 -5.69 4.57 -8.98
CA ASP A 22 -5.00 3.27 -8.96
C ASP A 22 -4.64 2.76 -10.36
N ALA A 23 -5.55 2.93 -11.32
CA ALA A 23 -5.30 2.60 -12.72
C ALA A 23 -4.22 3.50 -13.32
N GLU A 24 -4.26 4.81 -13.05
CA GLU A 24 -3.22 5.75 -13.47
C GLU A 24 -1.86 5.44 -12.84
N ALA A 25 -1.82 5.13 -11.54
CA ALA A 25 -0.60 4.73 -10.85
C ALA A 25 -0.03 3.43 -11.42
N SER A 26 -0.88 2.46 -11.75
CA SER A 26 -0.50 1.19 -12.38
C SER A 26 0.08 1.40 -13.78
N GLN A 27 -0.51 2.30 -14.57
CA GLN A 27 0.02 2.66 -15.88
C GLN A 27 1.40 3.32 -15.76
N LYS A 28 1.56 4.30 -14.87
CA LYS A 28 2.86 4.94 -14.60
C LYS A 28 3.90 3.95 -14.10
N ALA A 29 3.49 2.95 -13.31
CA ALA A 29 4.37 1.88 -12.87
C ALA A 29 4.86 1.03 -14.05
N ALA A 30 3.96 0.66 -14.97
CA ALA A 30 4.31 -0.08 -16.16
C ALA A 30 5.25 0.71 -17.09
N GLU A 31 5.01 2.01 -17.28
CA GLU A 31 5.87 2.89 -18.07
C GLU A 31 7.26 3.04 -17.43
N THR A 32 7.33 3.24 -16.11
CA THR A 32 8.60 3.28 -15.37
C THR A 32 9.36 1.97 -15.49
N GLN A 33 8.66 0.84 -15.40
CA GLN A 33 9.25 -0.49 -15.55
C GLN A 33 9.78 -0.70 -16.98
N ALA A 34 9.04 -0.29 -18.01
CA ALA A 34 9.52 -0.36 -19.39
C ALA A 34 10.77 0.50 -19.61
N LEU A 35 10.85 1.69 -19.00
CA LEU A 35 12.05 2.54 -19.02
C LEU A 35 13.24 1.87 -18.33
N LYS A 36 12.99 1.14 -17.24
CA LYS A 36 13.99 0.36 -16.52
C LYS A 36 14.54 -0.77 -17.37
N ASP A 37 13.64 -1.54 -17.98
CA ASP A 37 14.01 -2.68 -18.79
C ASP A 37 14.77 -2.24 -20.05
N ASP A 38 14.38 -1.12 -20.66
CA ASP A 38 15.10 -0.53 -21.79
C ASP A 38 16.51 -0.05 -21.42
N ALA A 39 16.65 0.64 -20.27
CA ALA A 39 17.97 1.06 -19.78
C ALA A 39 18.86 -0.13 -19.39
N GLN A 40 18.28 -1.19 -18.82
CA GLN A 40 19.01 -2.40 -18.42
C GLN A 40 19.45 -3.21 -19.65
N ARG A 41 18.58 -3.36 -20.65
CA ARG A 41 18.89 -4.06 -21.89
C ARG A 41 20.10 -3.47 -22.61
N ASP A 42 20.19 -2.15 -22.66
CA ASP A 42 21.34 -1.48 -23.26
C ASP A 42 22.62 -1.79 -22.48
N LEU A 43 22.57 -1.76 -21.14
CA LEU A 43 23.72 -2.12 -20.29
C LEU A 43 24.13 -3.59 -20.46
N ASP A 44 23.16 -4.48 -20.56
CA ASP A 44 23.37 -5.92 -20.74
C ASP A 44 24.06 -6.26 -22.07
N GLU A 45 24.09 -5.33 -23.04
CA GLU A 45 24.87 -5.51 -24.27
C GLU A 45 26.39 -5.37 -24.04
N ALA A 46 26.79 -4.51 -23.09
CA ALA A 46 28.20 -4.20 -22.83
C ALA A 46 28.79 -4.96 -21.63
N LEU A 47 27.99 -5.26 -20.61
CA LEU A 47 28.46 -5.95 -19.40
C LEU A 47 29.10 -7.32 -19.67
N PRO A 48 28.54 -8.21 -20.52
CA PRO A 48 29.14 -9.52 -20.75
C PRO A 48 30.55 -9.43 -21.37
N ALA A 49 30.76 -8.47 -22.27
CA ALA A 49 32.07 -8.24 -22.87
C ALA A 49 33.09 -7.70 -21.85
N LEU A 50 32.63 -6.87 -20.91
CA LEU A 50 33.44 -6.35 -19.82
C LEU A 50 33.81 -7.45 -18.82
N ASP A 51 32.83 -8.24 -18.40
CA ASP A 51 33.03 -9.35 -17.45
C ASP A 51 34.00 -10.38 -18.03
N GLN A 52 33.83 -10.75 -19.31
CA GLN A 52 34.76 -11.65 -20.00
C GLN A 52 36.20 -11.09 -20.00
N ALA A 53 36.35 -9.79 -20.26
CA ALA A 53 37.67 -9.17 -20.26
C ALA A 53 38.30 -9.14 -18.86
N VAL A 54 37.52 -8.83 -17.82
CA VAL A 54 37.97 -8.83 -16.43
C VAL A 54 38.35 -10.25 -15.98
N ASP A 55 37.57 -11.27 -16.34
CA ASP A 55 37.88 -12.67 -16.08
C ASP A 55 39.19 -13.10 -16.74
N CYS A 56 39.43 -12.67 -17.98
CA CYS A 56 40.69 -12.90 -18.67
C CYS A 56 41.86 -12.23 -17.94
N LEU A 57 41.68 -11.01 -17.44
CA LEU A 57 42.71 -10.32 -16.65
C LEU A 57 42.99 -11.01 -15.30
N GLN A 58 41.97 -11.51 -14.61
CA GLN A 58 42.15 -12.22 -13.34
C GLN A 58 42.91 -13.55 -13.50
N LYS A 59 42.78 -14.20 -14.66
CA LYS A 59 43.51 -15.43 -14.99
C LYS A 59 44.98 -15.18 -15.35
N LEU A 60 45.37 -13.94 -15.64
CA LEU A 60 46.75 -13.61 -15.95
C LEU A 60 47.64 -13.65 -14.72
N LYS A 61 48.80 -14.27 -14.88
CA LYS A 61 49.89 -14.22 -13.90
C LYS A 61 50.81 -13.04 -14.18
N ALA A 62 51.45 -12.54 -13.12
CA ALA A 62 52.48 -11.50 -13.21
C ALA A 62 53.67 -11.87 -14.13
N GLU A 63 53.91 -13.17 -14.37
CA GLU A 63 54.95 -13.67 -15.26
C GLU A 63 54.70 -13.28 -16.72
N HIS A 64 53.46 -13.40 -17.21
CA HIS A 64 53.11 -13.01 -18.57
C HIS A 64 53.32 -11.51 -18.83
N VAL A 65 53.12 -10.67 -17.82
CA VAL A 65 53.39 -9.23 -17.90
C VAL A 65 54.90 -8.94 -17.86
N ARG A 66 55.69 -9.74 -17.12
CA ARG A 66 57.17 -9.63 -17.13
C ARG A 66 57.76 -9.99 -18.48
N GLU A 67 57.22 -11.00 -19.16
CA GLU A 67 57.63 -11.38 -20.52
C GLU A 67 57.43 -10.22 -21.50
N VAL A 68 56.30 -9.52 -21.44
CA VAL A 68 56.04 -8.34 -22.28
C VAL A 68 57.05 -7.24 -22.01
N LYS A 69 57.40 -6.98 -20.75
CA LYS A 69 58.41 -5.97 -20.38
C LYS A 69 59.81 -6.30 -20.91
N ALA A 70 60.17 -7.59 -20.96
CA ALA A 70 61.49 -8.05 -21.38
C ALA A 70 61.73 -7.95 -22.89
N LEU A 71 60.70 -7.66 -23.69
CA LEU A 71 60.82 -7.46 -25.13
C LEU A 71 61.61 -6.18 -25.43
N THR A 72 62.78 -6.33 -26.06
CA THR A 72 63.60 -5.22 -26.55
C THR A 72 63.05 -4.60 -27.83
N LYS A 73 62.38 -5.40 -28.68
CA LYS A 73 61.69 -4.94 -29.89
C LYS A 73 60.30 -5.57 -29.97
N PRO A 74 59.27 -4.96 -29.35
CA PRO A 74 57.92 -5.51 -29.32
C PRO A 74 57.29 -5.57 -30.73
N PRO A 75 56.49 -6.61 -31.02
CA PRO A 75 55.67 -6.67 -32.23
C PRO A 75 54.66 -5.51 -32.29
N ALA A 76 54.19 -5.16 -33.50
CA ALA A 76 53.27 -4.04 -33.71
C ALA A 76 51.99 -4.12 -32.85
N GLY A 77 51.38 -5.30 -32.71
CA GLY A 77 50.18 -5.46 -31.87
C GLY A 77 50.44 -5.22 -30.37
N VAL A 78 51.64 -5.52 -29.88
CA VAL A 78 52.04 -5.25 -28.48
C VAL A 78 52.25 -3.75 -28.25
N LEU A 79 52.87 -3.06 -29.22
CA LEU A 79 53.05 -1.61 -29.18
C LEU A 79 51.71 -0.88 -29.11
N LEU A 80 50.79 -1.20 -30.02
CA LEU A 80 49.44 -0.60 -30.07
C LEU A 80 48.65 -0.86 -28.77
N THR A 81 48.79 -2.05 -28.18
CA THR A 81 48.12 -2.37 -26.92
C THR A 81 48.67 -1.56 -25.75
N MET A 82 49.99 -1.42 -25.64
CA MET A 82 50.57 -0.61 -24.57
C MET A 82 50.32 0.88 -24.76
N GLU A 83 50.31 1.36 -26.01
CA GLU A 83 49.86 2.71 -26.37
C GLU A 83 48.43 2.98 -25.87
N ALA A 84 47.49 2.09 -26.20
CA ALA A 84 46.10 2.24 -25.81
C ALA A 84 45.93 2.26 -24.28
N VAL A 85 46.66 1.41 -23.55
CA VAL A 85 46.64 1.38 -22.08
C VAL A 85 47.28 2.64 -21.49
N CYS A 86 48.39 3.12 -22.05
CA CYS A 86 48.97 4.40 -21.64
C CYS A 86 47.98 5.56 -21.80
N ILE A 87 47.20 5.56 -22.88
CA ILE A 87 46.16 6.56 -23.09
C ILE A 87 45.06 6.42 -22.04
N MET A 88 44.58 5.19 -21.75
CA MET A 88 43.58 4.91 -20.69
C MET A 88 44.01 5.41 -19.30
N PHE A 89 45.27 5.23 -18.93
CA PHE A 89 45.85 5.72 -17.68
C PHE A 89 46.38 7.17 -17.76
N GLN A 90 46.15 7.84 -18.89
CA GLN A 90 46.59 9.23 -19.13
C GLN A 90 48.10 9.45 -18.93
N VAL A 91 48.88 8.42 -19.23
CA VAL A 91 50.34 8.47 -19.17
C VAL A 91 50.86 9.24 -20.38
N GLN A 92 51.58 10.32 -20.13
CA GLN A 92 52.18 11.13 -21.18
C GLN A 92 53.30 10.36 -21.93
N PRO A 93 53.38 10.47 -23.25
CA PRO A 93 54.45 9.85 -24.05
C PRO A 93 55.79 10.54 -23.81
N VAL A 94 56.88 9.81 -24.06
CA VAL A 94 58.24 10.38 -24.11
C VAL A 94 58.48 10.91 -25.51
N LYS A 95 58.86 12.18 -25.65
CA LYS A 95 59.17 12.77 -26.95
C LYS A 95 60.58 12.36 -27.40
N LYS A 96 60.67 11.55 -28.46
CA LYS A 96 61.94 11.16 -29.09
C LYS A 96 62.15 11.87 -30.41
N ASN A 97 63.41 12.02 -30.81
CA ASN A 97 63.75 12.54 -32.13
C ASN A 97 63.39 11.50 -33.20
N ASP A 98 62.69 11.94 -34.23
CA ASP A 98 62.25 11.13 -35.36
C ASP A 98 63.46 10.67 -36.20
N PRO A 99 63.70 9.36 -36.38
CA PRO A 99 64.75 8.85 -37.26
C PRO A 99 64.52 9.17 -38.75
N GLY A 100 63.27 9.43 -39.16
CA GLY A 100 62.85 9.70 -40.55
C GLY A 100 62.72 11.19 -40.89
N ARG A 101 62.70 12.07 -39.90
CA ARG A 101 62.67 13.53 -40.09
C ARG A 101 63.66 14.21 -39.14
N PRO A 102 64.79 14.75 -39.64
CA PRO A 102 65.70 15.56 -38.83
C PRO A 102 64.92 16.74 -38.20
N GLY A 103 64.80 16.75 -36.87
CA GLY A 103 64.05 17.77 -36.11
C GLY A 103 62.58 17.45 -35.81
N GLY A 104 62.04 16.32 -36.29
CA GLY A 104 60.73 15.81 -35.87
C GLY A 104 60.79 15.22 -34.45
N LYS A 105 59.74 15.41 -33.64
CA LYS A 105 59.57 14.70 -32.37
C LYS A 105 58.42 13.70 -32.51
N ILE A 106 58.68 12.42 -32.26
CA ILE A 106 57.67 11.36 -32.20
C ILE A 106 57.34 11.11 -30.73
N ASP A 107 56.05 10.97 -30.45
CA ASP A 107 55.55 10.56 -29.14
C ASP A 107 55.73 9.05 -28.98
N ASP A 108 56.71 8.64 -28.19
CA ASP A 108 56.99 7.24 -27.85
C ASP A 108 56.27 6.86 -26.56
N TYR A 109 55.22 6.07 -26.69
CA TYR A 109 54.44 5.55 -25.57
C TYR A 109 55.03 4.27 -24.99
N TRP A 110 55.89 3.55 -25.72
CA TRP A 110 56.47 2.29 -25.27
C TRP A 110 57.45 2.48 -24.11
N GLU A 111 58.33 3.47 -24.21
CA GLU A 111 59.25 3.80 -23.11
C GLU A 111 58.47 4.24 -21.86
N SER A 112 57.47 5.10 -22.03
CA SER A 112 56.55 5.48 -20.95
C SER A 112 55.84 4.27 -20.32
N ALA A 113 55.34 3.34 -21.14
CA ALA A 113 54.70 2.12 -20.67
C ALA A 113 55.67 1.25 -19.86
N GLN A 114 56.90 1.06 -20.34
CA GLN A 114 57.92 0.26 -19.66
C GLN A 114 58.29 0.81 -18.28
N HIS A 115 58.44 2.13 -18.16
CA HIS A 115 58.90 2.77 -16.94
C HIS A 115 57.79 3.07 -15.93
N LYS A 116 56.55 3.30 -16.39
CA LYS A 116 55.43 3.68 -15.51
C LYS A 116 54.44 2.55 -15.24
N LEU A 117 54.03 1.82 -16.29
CA LEU A 117 52.98 0.79 -16.18
C LEU A 117 53.58 -0.59 -15.94
N LEU A 118 54.56 -1.01 -16.75
CA LEU A 118 55.20 -2.32 -16.65
C LEU A 118 56.30 -2.37 -15.57
N LYS A 119 56.47 -1.29 -14.77
CA LYS A 119 57.44 -1.27 -13.66
C LYS A 119 57.13 -2.40 -12.68
N ASP A 120 55.88 -2.46 -12.22
CA ASP A 120 55.37 -3.40 -11.22
C ASP A 120 54.21 -4.22 -11.80
N PRO A 121 54.47 -5.45 -12.28
CA PRO A 121 53.49 -6.30 -12.97
C PRO A 121 52.20 -6.58 -12.19
N LYS A 122 52.30 -6.75 -10.86
CA LYS A 122 51.12 -6.98 -10.00
C LYS A 122 50.26 -5.72 -9.90
N LYS A 123 50.91 -4.57 -9.70
CA LYS A 123 50.23 -3.28 -9.59
C LYS A 123 49.47 -2.94 -10.87
N LEU A 124 50.04 -3.20 -12.05
CA LEU A 124 49.33 -2.99 -13.31
C LEU A 124 48.04 -3.82 -13.40
N LEU A 125 48.07 -5.09 -13.01
CA LEU A 125 46.88 -5.93 -13.01
C LEU A 125 45.85 -5.42 -12.00
N ASP A 126 46.28 -5.03 -10.80
CA ASP A 126 45.40 -4.44 -9.79
C ASP A 126 44.78 -3.13 -10.27
N ASP A 127 45.56 -2.26 -10.93
CA ASP A 127 45.11 -0.98 -11.47
C ASP A 127 44.13 -1.18 -12.65
N LEU A 128 44.30 -2.23 -13.46
CA LEU A 128 43.36 -2.59 -14.55
C LEU A 128 42.03 -3.13 -14.02
N LEU A 129 42.08 -3.94 -12.94
CA LEU A 129 40.89 -4.51 -12.30
C LEU A 129 40.08 -3.45 -11.53
N ASN A 130 40.77 -2.52 -10.87
CA ASN A 130 40.16 -1.47 -10.06
C ASN A 130 39.98 -0.14 -10.81
N TYR A 131 40.08 -0.16 -12.14
CA TYR A 131 39.94 1.04 -12.96
C TYR A 131 38.53 1.63 -12.85
N ASP A 132 38.44 2.95 -12.71
CA ASP A 132 37.17 3.67 -12.64
C ASP A 132 36.51 3.77 -14.02
N LYS A 133 35.78 2.71 -14.38
CA LYS A 133 35.02 2.59 -15.64
C LYS A 133 33.92 3.63 -15.81
N ASP A 134 33.44 4.23 -14.71
CA ASP A 134 32.31 5.17 -14.73
C ASP A 134 32.76 6.62 -14.95
N ASN A 135 34.05 6.92 -14.75
CA ASN A 135 34.61 8.27 -14.84
C ASN A 135 35.77 8.38 -15.85
N ILE A 136 35.57 7.87 -17.07
CA ILE A 136 36.56 7.96 -18.14
C ILE A 136 36.42 9.30 -18.87
N PRO A 137 37.48 10.12 -18.99
CA PRO A 137 37.40 11.37 -19.73
C PRO A 137 37.18 11.13 -21.23
N GLU A 138 36.26 11.89 -21.85
CA GLU A 138 35.92 11.75 -23.27
C GLU A 138 37.15 11.94 -24.18
N SER A 139 38.09 12.81 -23.79
CA SER A 139 39.36 13.02 -24.51
C SER A 139 40.21 11.76 -24.62
N THR A 140 40.08 10.82 -23.67
CA THR A 140 40.75 9.52 -23.66
C THR A 140 40.11 8.58 -24.69
N ILE A 141 38.78 8.50 -24.69
CA ILE A 141 38.00 7.64 -25.59
C ILE A 141 38.18 8.07 -27.04
N VAL A 142 38.14 9.37 -27.32
CA VAL A 142 38.36 9.93 -28.67
C VAL A 142 39.75 9.58 -29.21
N LYS A 143 40.77 9.56 -28.34
CA LYS A 143 42.13 9.16 -28.74
C LYS A 143 42.23 7.67 -29.01
N ILE A 144 41.44 6.83 -28.34
CA ILE A 144 41.48 5.35 -28.48
C ILE A 144 40.61 4.86 -29.65
N ALA A 145 39.54 5.58 -30.00
CA ALA A 145 38.66 5.25 -31.12
C ALA A 145 39.39 4.80 -32.41
N PRO A 146 40.39 5.53 -32.94
CA PRO A 146 41.09 5.13 -34.17
C PRO A 146 41.94 3.85 -34.03
N TYR A 147 42.23 3.39 -32.81
CA TYR A 147 42.91 2.12 -32.57
C TYR A 147 41.94 0.94 -32.70
N LEU A 148 40.67 1.11 -32.30
CA LEU A 148 39.65 0.06 -32.34
C LEU A 148 39.26 -0.36 -33.76
N ASP A 149 39.38 0.55 -34.72
CA ASP A 149 39.07 0.30 -36.13
C ASP A 149 40.20 -0.42 -36.89
N ARG A 150 41.40 -0.53 -36.30
CA ARG A 150 42.55 -1.19 -36.93
C ARG A 150 42.47 -2.70 -36.75
N GLN A 151 42.64 -3.45 -37.85
CA GLN A 151 42.72 -4.92 -37.81
C GLN A 151 43.90 -5.45 -36.98
N ASP A 152 44.95 -4.64 -36.82
CA ASP A 152 46.12 -4.98 -36.00
C ASP A 152 45.82 -4.93 -34.49
N PHE A 153 44.70 -4.31 -34.08
CA PHE A 153 44.24 -4.20 -32.70
C PHE A 153 43.10 -5.18 -32.40
N ASP A 154 43.21 -6.40 -32.91
CA ASP A 154 42.30 -7.50 -32.62
C ASP A 154 42.93 -8.50 -31.62
N PRO A 155 42.21 -8.92 -30.56
CA PRO A 155 42.70 -9.90 -29.60
C PRO A 155 43.20 -11.20 -30.24
N GLY A 156 42.55 -11.68 -31.31
CA GLY A 156 42.97 -12.88 -32.01
C GLY A 156 44.31 -12.73 -32.76
N ALA A 157 44.58 -11.54 -33.30
CA ALA A 157 45.85 -11.22 -33.93
C ALA A 157 46.97 -11.04 -32.87
N ILE A 158 46.67 -10.34 -31.77
CA ILE A 158 47.62 -10.04 -30.69
C ILE A 158 47.97 -11.28 -29.87
N ARG A 159 47.06 -12.25 -29.74
CA ARG A 159 47.31 -13.53 -29.06
C ARG A 159 48.55 -14.26 -29.57
N LYS A 160 48.85 -14.16 -30.87
CA LYS A 160 50.05 -14.76 -31.47
C LYS A 160 51.36 -14.14 -30.95
N ALA A 161 51.30 -12.89 -30.49
CA ALA A 161 52.43 -12.17 -29.93
C ALA A 161 52.52 -12.33 -28.41
N SER A 162 51.41 -12.16 -27.68
CA SER A 162 51.38 -12.28 -26.22
C SER A 162 49.97 -12.51 -25.69
N VAL A 163 49.83 -13.51 -24.80
CA VAL A 163 48.59 -13.80 -24.07
C VAL A 163 48.23 -12.67 -23.10
N ALA A 164 49.23 -11.99 -22.51
CA ALA A 164 48.99 -10.84 -21.64
C ALA A 164 48.40 -9.67 -22.43
N CYS A 165 48.94 -9.39 -23.62
CA CYS A 165 48.46 -8.30 -24.48
C CYS A 165 47.09 -8.61 -25.09
N GLU A 166 46.75 -9.88 -25.32
CA GLU A 166 45.40 -10.30 -25.73
C GLU A 166 44.34 -9.87 -24.71
N ALA A 167 44.52 -10.26 -23.44
CA ALA A 167 43.54 -9.93 -22.39
C ALA A 167 43.45 -8.41 -22.15
N ILE A 168 44.58 -7.71 -22.19
CA ILE A 168 44.63 -6.24 -22.06
C ILE A 168 43.92 -5.57 -23.26
N CYS A 169 44.13 -6.05 -24.48
CA CYS A 169 43.42 -5.53 -25.67
C CYS A 169 41.90 -5.76 -25.54
N MET A 170 41.49 -6.96 -25.15
CA MET A 170 40.08 -7.29 -24.90
C MET A 170 39.46 -6.35 -23.85
N TRP A 171 40.20 -6.05 -22.77
CA TRP A 171 39.80 -5.10 -21.74
C TRP A 171 39.63 -3.67 -22.26
N VAL A 172 40.58 -3.14 -23.03
CA VAL A 172 40.45 -1.78 -23.61
C VAL A 172 39.22 -1.69 -24.51
N ARG A 173 39.00 -2.69 -25.38
CA ARG A 173 37.83 -2.76 -26.27
C ARG A 173 36.53 -2.79 -25.46
N ALA A 174 36.47 -3.61 -24.42
CA ALA A 174 35.30 -3.73 -23.56
C ALA A 174 35.02 -2.44 -22.77
N MET A 175 36.06 -1.76 -22.28
CA MET A 175 35.94 -0.48 -21.56
C MET A 175 35.38 0.63 -22.45
N VAL A 176 35.83 0.73 -23.72
CA VAL A 176 35.29 1.73 -24.65
C VAL A 176 33.83 1.40 -25.02
N ARG A 177 33.50 0.13 -25.21
CA ARG A 177 32.10 -0.29 -25.46
C ARG A 177 31.20 0.06 -24.27
N TYR A 178 31.65 -0.25 -23.05
CA TYR A 178 30.94 0.12 -21.82
C TYR A 178 30.75 1.62 -21.72
N TYR A 179 31.78 2.43 -21.97
CA TYR A 179 31.67 3.90 -21.93
C TYR A 179 30.60 4.42 -22.89
N ASN A 180 30.59 3.94 -24.14
CA ASN A 180 29.62 4.40 -25.14
C ASN A 180 28.18 4.04 -24.74
N VAL A 181 27.97 2.83 -24.24
CA VAL A 181 26.67 2.37 -23.73
C VAL A 181 26.28 3.15 -22.47
N ALA A 182 27.19 3.32 -21.51
CA ALA A 182 26.94 4.09 -20.30
C ALA A 182 26.55 5.54 -20.61
N LYS A 183 27.19 6.16 -21.61
CA LYS A 183 26.83 7.50 -22.11
C LYS A 183 25.43 7.54 -22.73
N ALA A 184 25.05 6.51 -23.49
CA ALA A 184 23.71 6.40 -24.06
C ALA A 184 22.62 6.14 -22.99
N VAL A 185 22.97 5.38 -21.94
CA VAL A 185 22.08 5.01 -20.84
C VAL A 185 21.97 6.11 -19.78
N ALA A 186 22.95 7.01 -19.66
CA ALA A 186 22.92 8.12 -18.70
C ALA A 186 21.63 8.97 -18.74
N PRO A 187 21.14 9.44 -19.91
CA PRO A 187 19.86 10.14 -19.98
C PRO A 187 18.66 9.25 -19.65
N LYS A 188 18.71 7.95 -19.99
CA LYS A 188 17.63 7.00 -19.64
C LYS A 188 17.54 6.80 -18.13
N ARG A 189 18.68 6.65 -17.44
CA ARG A 189 18.74 6.56 -15.96
C ARG A 189 18.28 7.86 -15.29
N ALA A 190 18.57 9.01 -15.87
CA ALA A 190 18.07 10.29 -15.35
C ALA A 190 16.55 10.39 -15.45
N LYS A 191 15.97 10.01 -16.60
CA LYS A 191 14.52 9.95 -16.80
C LYS A 191 13.85 8.91 -15.88
N LEU A 192 14.45 7.73 -15.76
CA LEU A 192 13.99 6.68 -14.84
C LEU A 192 13.90 7.21 -13.41
N ARG A 193 14.94 7.88 -12.92
CA ARG A 193 14.96 8.44 -11.56
C ARG A 193 13.82 9.45 -11.33
N GLN A 194 13.51 10.26 -12.33
CA GLN A 194 12.39 11.21 -12.28
C GLN A 194 11.05 10.45 -12.23
N ALA A 195 10.86 9.48 -13.12
CA ALA A 195 9.64 8.67 -13.17
C ALA A 195 9.42 7.85 -11.89
N GLU A 196 10.48 7.28 -11.32
CA GLU A 196 10.44 6.57 -10.04
C GLU A 196 10.03 7.47 -8.88
N GLU A 197 10.53 8.72 -8.84
CA GLU A 197 10.14 9.68 -7.80
C GLU A 197 8.68 10.12 -7.94
N GLU A 198 8.23 10.40 -9.17
CA GLU A 198 6.83 10.71 -9.46
C GLU A 198 5.89 9.55 -9.10
N LEU A 199 6.30 8.32 -9.42
CA LEU A 199 5.58 7.11 -9.07
C LEU A 199 5.52 6.92 -7.55
N ARG A 200 6.63 7.17 -6.84
CA ARG A 200 6.71 7.08 -5.38
C ARG A 200 5.73 8.04 -4.71
N VAL A 201 5.71 9.31 -5.16
CA VAL A 201 4.76 10.32 -4.65
C VAL A 201 3.32 9.92 -4.95
N THR A 202 3.03 9.50 -6.19
CA THR A 202 1.68 9.06 -6.61
C THR A 202 1.20 7.88 -5.77
N THR A 203 2.05 6.87 -5.58
CA THR A 203 1.74 5.66 -4.80
C THR A 203 1.52 5.99 -3.32
N CYS A 204 2.31 6.91 -2.76
CA CYS A 204 2.14 7.38 -1.38
C CYS A 204 0.77 8.04 -1.19
N ASN A 205 0.40 8.96 -2.09
CA ASN A 205 -0.88 9.66 -2.06
C ASN A 205 -2.06 8.70 -2.22
N LEU A 206 -1.96 7.76 -3.15
CA LEU A 206 -2.94 6.71 -3.39
C LEU A 206 -3.13 5.85 -2.13
N ASN A 207 -2.05 5.38 -1.51
CA ASN A 207 -2.12 4.57 -0.31
C ASN A 207 -2.76 5.34 0.86
N ALA A 208 -2.46 6.63 1.00
CA ALA A 208 -3.11 7.49 1.99
C ALA A 208 -4.61 7.66 1.69
N ALA A 209 -5.00 7.79 0.41
CA ALA A 209 -6.40 7.87 0.02
C ALA A 209 -7.16 6.56 0.26
N LYS A 210 -6.56 5.41 -0.06
CA LYS A 210 -7.09 4.07 0.24
C LYS A 210 -7.28 3.86 1.74
N ALA A 211 -6.30 4.26 2.55
CA ALA A 211 -6.40 4.16 4.01
C ALA A 211 -7.56 5.00 4.58
N ARG A 212 -7.73 6.25 4.11
CA ARG A 212 -8.86 7.09 4.50
C ARG A 212 -10.21 6.50 4.07
N LEU A 213 -10.28 5.92 2.87
CA LEU A 213 -11.50 5.26 2.39
C LEU A 213 -11.86 4.06 3.29
N GLN A 214 -10.88 3.24 3.65
CA GLN A 214 -11.08 2.09 4.55
C GLN A 214 -11.58 2.54 5.94
N GLU A 215 -11.05 3.62 6.50
CA GLU A 215 -11.53 4.17 7.77
C GLU A 215 -13.00 4.62 7.70
N VAL A 216 -13.38 5.29 6.60
CA VAL A 216 -14.76 5.73 6.37
C VAL A 216 -15.69 4.53 6.17
N GLU A 217 -15.31 3.54 5.35
CA GLU A 217 -16.08 2.31 5.15
C GLU A 217 -16.30 1.57 6.48
N ALA A 218 -15.26 1.43 7.31
CA ALA A 218 -15.38 0.81 8.63
C ALA A 218 -16.30 1.59 9.59
N ARG A 219 -16.25 2.93 9.55
CA ARG A 219 -17.15 3.77 10.35
C ARG A 219 -18.61 3.61 9.90
N ILE A 220 -18.85 3.53 8.59
CA ILE A 220 -20.19 3.32 8.02
C ILE A 220 -20.74 1.96 8.46
N GLU A 221 -19.91 0.92 8.44
CA GLU A 221 -20.29 -0.43 8.88
C GLU A 221 -20.70 -0.42 10.36
N ARG A 222 -19.87 0.15 11.24
CA ARG A 222 -20.21 0.29 12.67
C ARG A 222 -21.52 1.06 12.89
N LEU A 223 -21.72 2.19 12.22
CA LEU A 223 -22.96 2.97 12.33
C LEU A 223 -24.18 2.20 11.80
N ALA A 224 -24.00 1.35 10.79
CA ALA A 224 -25.07 0.51 10.27
C ALA A 224 -25.48 -0.58 11.28
N GLU A 225 -24.52 -1.19 11.97
CA GLU A 225 -24.78 -2.15 13.06
C GLU A 225 -25.50 -1.48 14.25
N GLU A 226 -24.98 -0.35 14.74
CA GLU A 226 -25.60 0.42 15.82
C GLU A 226 -27.04 0.82 15.49
N PHE A 227 -27.27 1.25 14.24
CA PHE A 227 -28.61 1.60 13.76
C PHE A 227 -29.54 0.39 13.72
N ALA A 228 -29.06 -0.78 13.28
CA ALA A 228 -29.86 -2.00 13.26
C ALA A 228 -30.30 -2.42 14.67
N VAL A 229 -29.38 -2.39 15.64
CA VAL A 229 -29.68 -2.69 17.06
C VAL A 229 -30.69 -1.68 17.64
N ALA A 230 -30.51 -0.40 17.37
CA ALA A 230 -31.43 0.64 17.83
C ALA A 230 -32.84 0.48 17.23
N MET A 231 -32.93 0.10 15.95
CA MET A 231 -34.21 -0.18 15.28
C MET A 231 -34.91 -1.39 15.88
N GLN A 232 -34.18 -2.47 16.16
CA GLN A 232 -34.73 -3.65 16.83
C GLN A 232 -35.27 -3.30 18.24
N LYS A 233 -34.52 -2.50 19.01
CA LYS A 233 -34.97 -2.03 20.33
C LYS A 233 -36.21 -1.15 20.24
N LYS A 234 -36.29 -0.26 19.24
CA LYS A 234 -37.48 0.56 18.99
C LYS A 234 -38.70 -0.31 18.71
N GLU A 235 -38.56 -1.33 17.85
CA GLU A 235 -39.65 -2.26 17.55
C GLU A 235 -40.11 -3.02 18.80
N GLN A 236 -39.17 -3.51 19.60
CA GLN A 236 -39.49 -4.18 20.86
C GLN A 236 -40.26 -3.26 21.82
N LEU A 237 -39.77 -2.04 22.04
CA LEU A 237 -40.47 -1.06 22.89
C LEU A 237 -41.85 -0.69 22.34
N THR A 238 -41.99 -0.61 21.02
CA THR A 238 -43.29 -0.34 20.38
C THR A 238 -44.28 -1.48 20.63
N LEU A 239 -43.80 -2.73 20.60
CA LEU A 239 -44.59 -3.90 21.00
C LEU A 239 -44.97 -3.86 22.48
N ASP A 240 -44.01 -3.56 23.35
CA ASP A 240 -44.23 -3.51 24.80
C ASP A 240 -45.25 -2.42 25.18
N ILE A 241 -45.17 -1.24 24.54
CA ILE A 241 -46.15 -0.14 24.71
C ILE A 241 -47.54 -0.60 24.30
N LYS A 242 -47.69 -1.27 23.15
CA LYS A 242 -48.99 -1.81 22.70
C LYS A 242 -49.54 -2.83 23.69
N MET A 243 -48.69 -3.72 24.20
CA MET A 243 -49.08 -4.72 25.20
C MET A 243 -49.49 -4.07 26.52
N CYS A 244 -48.77 -3.04 26.97
CA CYS A 244 -49.11 -2.27 28.15
C CYS A 244 -50.46 -1.55 27.97
N GLN A 245 -50.69 -0.91 26.82
CA GLN A 245 -51.97 -0.27 26.51
C GLN A 245 -53.13 -1.26 26.58
N VAL A 246 -52.97 -2.47 26.03
CA VAL A 246 -53.99 -3.52 26.14
C VAL A 246 -54.26 -3.90 27.59
N LYS A 247 -53.22 -4.01 28.43
CA LYS A 247 -53.39 -4.32 29.86
C LYS A 247 -54.10 -3.19 30.60
N VAL A 248 -53.73 -1.93 30.36
CA VAL A 248 -54.38 -0.75 30.96
C VAL A 248 -55.85 -0.71 30.56
N ASN A 249 -56.15 -0.85 29.27
CA ASN A 249 -57.53 -0.86 28.77
C ASN A 249 -58.37 -2.00 29.39
N ARG A 250 -57.77 -3.14 29.74
CA ARG A 250 -58.46 -4.25 30.44
C ARG A 250 -58.62 -4.01 31.94
N ALA A 251 -57.65 -3.36 32.58
CA ALA A 251 -57.67 -3.08 34.01
C ALA A 251 -58.63 -1.93 34.37
N GLN A 252 -58.83 -0.97 33.45
CA GLN A 252 -59.65 0.21 33.69
C GLN A 252 -61.11 -0.13 34.07
N PRO A 253 -61.85 -0.97 33.33
CA PRO A 253 -63.21 -1.36 33.75
C PRO A 253 -63.26 -2.15 35.06
N LEU A 254 -62.21 -2.91 35.38
CA LEU A 254 -62.12 -3.65 36.64
C LEU A 254 -61.93 -2.70 37.83
N LEU A 255 -61.10 -1.66 37.67
CA LEU A 255 -60.91 -0.61 38.68
C LEU A 255 -62.19 0.19 38.90
N GLU A 256 -62.88 0.57 37.82
CA GLU A 256 -64.17 1.24 37.88
C GLU A 256 -65.18 0.37 38.66
N GLY A 257 -65.34 -0.91 38.28
CA GLY A 257 -66.23 -1.82 39.00
C GLY A 257 -65.84 -2.10 40.46
N LEU A 258 -64.54 -2.11 40.79
CA LEU A 258 -64.07 -2.28 42.17
C LEU A 258 -64.33 -1.03 43.02
N SER A 259 -64.26 0.17 42.43
CA SER A 259 -64.60 1.43 43.08
C SER A 259 -66.09 1.46 43.46
N ASP A 260 -66.95 1.07 42.52
CA ASP A 260 -68.40 0.97 42.77
C ASP A 260 -68.70 -0.03 43.91
N GLU A 261 -68.02 -1.17 43.92
CA GLU A 261 -68.19 -2.19 44.96
C GLU A 261 -67.61 -1.76 46.32
N GLN A 262 -66.51 -0.98 46.33
CA GLN A 262 -65.96 -0.37 47.55
C GLN A 262 -66.99 0.56 48.19
N GLU A 263 -67.60 1.46 47.43
CA GLU A 263 -68.66 2.35 47.93
C GLU A 263 -69.78 1.52 48.57
N ARG A 264 -70.27 0.49 47.86
CA ARG A 264 -71.29 -0.42 48.37
C ARG A 264 -70.91 -1.11 49.69
N TRP A 265 -69.69 -1.65 49.78
CA TRP A 265 -69.23 -2.29 51.02
C TRP A 265 -69.06 -1.29 52.17
N THR A 266 -68.68 -0.06 51.87
CA THR A 266 -68.51 1.00 52.87
C THR A 266 -69.88 1.40 53.43
N GLU A 267 -70.87 1.63 52.57
CA GLU A 267 -72.26 1.89 52.97
C GLU A 267 -72.84 0.73 53.80
N GLN A 268 -72.59 -0.52 53.38
CA GLN A 268 -73.07 -1.69 54.09
C GLN A 268 -72.40 -1.87 55.46
N ALA A 269 -71.12 -1.53 55.58
CA ALA A 269 -70.40 -1.53 56.86
C ALA A 269 -70.91 -0.43 57.81
N GLU A 270 -71.20 0.76 57.29
CA GLU A 270 -71.82 1.85 58.06
C GLU A 270 -73.22 1.48 58.52
N MET A 271 -74.05 0.94 57.62
CA MET A 271 -75.40 0.46 57.97
C MET A 271 -75.32 -0.62 59.06
N SER A 272 -74.38 -1.57 58.94
CA SER A 272 -74.17 -2.59 59.96
C SER A 272 -73.72 -2.01 61.30
N ARG A 273 -72.80 -1.02 61.30
CA ARG A 273 -72.36 -0.31 62.51
C ARG A 273 -73.53 0.40 63.19
N ASN A 274 -74.33 1.14 62.43
CA ASN A 274 -75.52 1.81 62.93
C ASN A 274 -76.52 0.81 63.52
N LEU A 275 -76.76 -0.32 62.84
CA LEU A 275 -77.59 -1.40 63.37
C LEU A 275 -77.06 -1.91 64.71
N TYR A 276 -75.75 -2.14 64.85
CA TYR A 276 -75.11 -2.56 66.11
C TYR A 276 -75.32 -1.54 67.24
N GLU A 277 -75.25 -0.23 66.96
CA GLU A 277 -75.52 0.83 67.94
C GLU A 277 -77.00 0.91 68.37
N LEU A 278 -77.93 0.47 67.53
CA LEU A 278 -79.37 0.38 67.86
C LEU A 278 -79.76 -0.90 68.62
N ILE A 279 -78.89 -1.90 68.74
CA ILE A 279 -79.19 -3.18 69.44
C ILE A 279 -79.56 -3.01 70.92
N PRO A 280 -79.00 -2.08 71.72
CA PRO A 280 -79.43 -1.89 73.11
C PRO A 280 -80.90 -1.43 73.25
N GLY A 281 -81.51 -0.86 72.22
CA GLY A 281 -82.89 -0.34 72.23
C GLY A 281 -83.93 -1.18 71.45
N ASN A 282 -83.50 -2.17 70.66
CA ASN A 282 -84.38 -2.92 69.76
C ASN A 282 -85.20 -4.09 70.36
N PRO A 283 -84.91 -4.66 71.56
CA PRO A 283 -85.76 -5.73 72.09
C PRO A 283 -87.21 -5.30 72.38
N LEU A 284 -87.46 -4.01 72.68
CA LEU A 284 -88.79 -3.53 73.08
C LEU A 284 -89.70 -3.13 71.90
N ALA A 285 -89.12 -2.76 70.75
CA ALA A 285 -89.91 -2.33 69.58
C ALA A 285 -90.49 -3.50 68.78
N GLN A 286 -89.80 -4.66 68.76
CA GLN A 286 -90.27 -5.84 68.02
C GLN A 286 -91.46 -6.54 68.67
N GLU A 287 -91.58 -6.52 70.01
CA GLU A 287 -92.75 -7.07 70.70
C GLU A 287 -94.01 -6.22 70.47
N HIS A 288 -93.88 -4.89 70.42
CA HIS A 288 -95.04 -4.02 70.19
C HIS A 288 -95.63 -4.19 68.77
N ASN A 289 -94.80 -4.41 67.75
CA ASN A 289 -95.27 -4.50 66.37
C ASN A 289 -95.85 -5.89 66.01
N ARG A 290 -95.44 -6.96 66.70
CA ARG A 290 -96.08 -8.29 66.59
C ARG A 290 -97.51 -8.30 67.11
N VAL A 291 -97.82 -7.51 68.14
CA VAL A 291 -99.18 -7.41 68.70
C VAL A 291 -100.13 -6.63 67.78
N PHE A 292 -99.63 -5.65 67.02
CA PHE A 292 -100.47 -4.87 66.08
C PHE A 292 -100.73 -5.58 64.73
N ALA A 293 -99.81 -6.40 64.24
CA ALA A 293 -99.97 -7.10 62.96
C ALA A 293 -101.10 -8.16 62.96
N CYS A 294 -101.41 -8.77 64.11
CA CYS A 294 -102.51 -9.75 64.21
C CYS A 294 -103.93 -9.14 64.18
N LYS A 295 -104.09 -7.81 64.34
CA LYS A 295 -105.43 -7.18 64.37
C LYS A 295 -105.89 -6.55 63.05
N ASN A 296 -105.06 -6.52 62.00
CA ASN A 296 -105.34 -5.77 60.77
C ASN A 296 -105.27 -6.60 59.47
N ILE A 297 -105.17 -7.93 59.56
CA ILE A 297 -105.03 -8.83 58.39
C ILE A 297 -106.38 -9.35 57.84
N ASP A 298 -107.48 -9.22 58.59
CA ASP A 298 -108.79 -9.78 58.19
C ASP A 298 -109.65 -8.94 57.21
N LEU A 299 -109.13 -7.82 56.68
CA LEU A 299 -109.94 -6.87 55.87
C LEU A 299 -109.35 -6.47 54.50
N ARG A 300 -108.20 -7.03 54.06
CA ARG A 300 -107.58 -6.65 52.76
C ARG A 300 -107.45 -7.77 51.73
N VAL A 301 -108.02 -8.94 51.97
CA VAL A 301 -107.95 -10.08 51.02
C VAL A 301 -109.09 -10.09 49.99
N CYS A 302 -110.03 -9.13 50.01
CA CYS A 302 -111.29 -9.27 49.23
C CYS A 302 -111.59 -8.26 48.10
N GLU A 303 -110.71 -7.32 47.70
CA GLU A 303 -111.15 -6.26 46.74
C GLU A 303 -110.22 -5.88 45.56
N SER A 304 -109.16 -6.64 45.25
CA SER A 304 -108.29 -6.31 44.08
C SER A 304 -108.09 -7.43 43.05
N SER A 305 -108.75 -8.60 43.20
CA SER A 305 -108.66 -9.72 42.24
C SER A 305 -109.71 -9.74 41.11
N VAL A 306 -110.41 -8.64 40.80
CA VAL A 306 -111.53 -8.68 39.81
C VAL A 306 -111.43 -7.68 38.65
N LYS A 307 -110.28 -7.02 38.39
CA LYS A 307 -110.12 -6.25 37.14
C LYS A 307 -108.82 -6.52 36.40
N ALA A 308 -108.99 -7.23 35.27
CA ALA A 308 -108.16 -7.28 34.06
C ALA A 308 -106.88 -8.15 34.13
N MET A 309 -107.00 -9.49 34.08
CA MET A 309 -107.05 -10.31 32.84
C MET A 309 -107.75 -9.69 31.62
N CYS A 310 -106.97 -9.25 30.62
CA CYS A 310 -107.20 -9.37 29.15
C CYS A 310 -106.46 -8.27 28.36
N ARG A 311 -105.15 -8.46 28.10
CA ARG A 311 -104.48 -8.46 26.77
C ARG A 311 -102.98 -8.61 26.93
#